data_AF-G0EYT8-F1
#
_entry.id   AF-G0EYT8-F1
#
_cell.length_a   1.000
_cell.length_b   1.000
_cell.length_c   1.000
_cell.angle_alpha   90.00
_cell.angle_beta   90.00
_cell.angle_gamma   90.00
#
_symmetry.space_group_name_H-M   'P 1'
#
loop_
_entity.id
_entity.type
_entity.pdbx_description
1 polymer ?
#
loop_
_entity_poly.entity_id
_entity_poly.type
_entity_poly.pdbx_seq_one_letter_code
_entity_poly.pdbx_strand_id
1 'polypeptide(L)'
;MAMPQLAGAGAANARFYLEPGVGHVQGGVGPDQVDYLGGMIDWVEKSVAPEQLQSSKMDARQTVVRTMPLCVYPKFPKYSGSGDASLAASYSCATN
;
A
#
# COMPACT_ATOMS: atom_id res chain seq x y z
N MET A 1 6.54 -1.97 25.64
CA MET A 1 5.78 -3.03 24.96
C MET A 1 4.52 -2.38 24.42
N ALA A 2 4.46 -2.09 23.11
CA ALA A 2 3.29 -1.46 22.52
C ALA A 2 2.16 -2.52 22.44
N MET A 3 0.97 -2.12 22.90
CA MET A 3 -0.21 -2.98 22.94
C MET A 3 -0.61 -3.33 21.50
N PRO A 4 -0.91 -4.61 21.18
CA PRO A 4 -1.41 -4.96 19.87
C PRO A 4 -2.76 -4.28 19.69
N GLN A 5 -2.87 -3.44 18.66
CA GLN A 5 -4.14 -2.90 18.22
C GLN A 5 -5.03 -4.11 17.88
N LEU A 6 -6.15 -4.26 18.60
CA LEU A 6 -7.18 -5.26 18.32
C LEU A 6 -7.85 -4.92 16.98
N ALA A 7 -7.15 -5.20 15.89
CA ALA A 7 -7.76 -5.30 14.60
C ALA A 7 -8.63 -6.58 14.67
N GLY A 8 -9.93 -6.46 14.36
CA GLY A 8 -10.91 -7.54 14.54
C GLY A 8 -10.44 -8.87 13.95
N ALA A 9 -11.03 -10.00 14.38
CA ALA A 9 -10.51 -11.37 14.20
C ALA A 9 -9.92 -11.75 12.81
N GLY A 10 -10.27 -11.06 11.71
CA GLY A 10 -9.64 -11.25 10.39
C GLY A 10 -8.29 -10.54 10.17
N ALA A 11 -7.99 -9.45 10.87
CA ALA A 11 -6.79 -8.64 10.62
C ALA A 11 -5.49 -9.26 11.15
N ALA A 12 -5.60 -10.29 12.00
CA ALA A 12 -4.47 -11.10 12.45
C ALA A 12 -3.88 -11.98 11.34
N ASN A 13 -4.67 -12.32 10.31
CA ASN A 13 -4.31 -13.30 9.28
C ASN A 13 -4.73 -12.91 7.85
N ALA A 14 -5.45 -11.80 7.67
CA ALA A 14 -5.83 -11.27 6.37
C ALA A 14 -5.81 -9.73 6.38
N ARG A 15 -5.26 -9.13 5.32
CA ARG A 15 -5.30 -7.69 5.08
C ARG A 15 -5.80 -7.42 3.68
N PHE A 16 -6.65 -6.41 3.56
CA PHE A 16 -7.20 -5.96 2.28
C PHE A 16 -6.64 -4.59 1.94
N TYR A 17 -6.17 -4.45 0.70
CA TYR A 17 -5.62 -3.21 0.16
C TYR A 17 -6.40 -2.85 -1.11
N LEU A 18 -6.81 -1.59 -1.22
CA LEU A 18 -7.36 -1.04 -2.44
C LEU A 18 -6.25 -0.37 -3.23
N GLU A 19 -6.23 -0.57 -4.55
CA GLU A 19 -5.25 0.03 -5.46
C GLU A 19 -5.94 1.09 -6.36
N PRO A 20 -5.95 2.37 -5.98
CA PRO A 20 -6.68 3.38 -6.71
C PRO A 20 -6.13 3.58 -8.13
N GLY A 21 -6.99 3.40 -9.12
CA GLY A 21 -6.65 3.61 -10.53
C GLY A 21 -5.94 2.42 -11.20
N VAL A 22 -5.79 1.29 -10.50
CA VAL A 22 -5.29 0.03 -11.09
C VAL A 22 -6.45 -0.73 -11.73
N GLY A 23 -6.19 -1.32 -12.90
CA GLY A 23 -7.16 -2.13 -13.64
C GLY A 23 -7.35 -3.53 -13.06
N HIS A 24 -7.91 -4.45 -13.86
CA HIS A 24 -7.97 -5.86 -13.48
C HIS A 24 -6.56 -6.45 -13.47
N VAL A 25 -6.02 -6.67 -12.27
CA VAL A 25 -4.67 -7.20 -11.99
C VAL A 25 -3.54 -6.19 -12.24
N GLN A 26 -3.53 -5.51 -13.38
CA GLN A 26 -2.47 -4.56 -13.76
C GLN A 26 -3.00 -3.44 -14.68
N GLY A 27 -2.16 -2.47 -14.99
CA GLY A 27 -2.48 -1.36 -15.87
C GLY A 27 -3.34 -0.28 -15.21
N GLY A 28 -4.00 0.55 -16.02
CA GLY A 28 -4.72 1.73 -15.54
C GLY A 28 -3.80 2.93 -15.26
N VAL A 29 -4.36 3.98 -14.68
CA VAL A 29 -3.67 5.26 -14.40
C VAL A 29 -2.95 5.28 -13.05
N GLY A 30 -3.22 4.26 -12.22
CA GLY A 30 -2.60 4.07 -10.91
C GLY A 30 -1.27 3.31 -10.97
N PRO A 31 -0.48 3.37 -9.88
CA PRO A 31 0.68 2.51 -9.66
C PRO A 31 0.23 1.06 -9.39
N ASP A 32 0.64 0.15 -10.28
CA ASP A 32 0.17 -1.24 -10.39
C ASP A 32 1.24 -2.29 -10.08
N GLN A 33 2.42 -1.88 -9.62
CA GLN A 33 3.52 -2.78 -9.25
C GLN A 33 3.74 -2.77 -7.73
N VAL A 34 3.59 -3.93 -7.09
CA VAL A 34 3.68 -4.11 -5.63
C VAL A 34 4.37 -5.42 -5.32
N ASP A 35 5.29 -5.43 -4.35
CA ASP A 35 5.87 -6.67 -3.82
C ASP A 35 4.98 -7.30 -2.73
N TYR A 36 3.90 -7.95 -3.16
CA TYR A 36 3.02 -8.68 -2.25
C TYR A 36 3.68 -9.92 -1.63
N LEU A 37 4.55 -10.59 -2.39
CA LEU A 37 5.18 -11.82 -1.94
C LEU A 37 6.17 -11.55 -0.81
N GLY A 38 7.03 -10.53 -0.95
CA GLY A 38 7.93 -10.10 0.12
C GLY A 38 7.18 -9.74 1.39
N GLY A 39 6.09 -8.96 1.26
CA GLY A 39 5.22 -8.62 2.40
C GLY A 39 4.57 -9.83 3.07
N MET A 40 4.20 -10.87 2.30
CA MET A 40 3.63 -12.10 2.83
C MET A 40 4.66 -12.98 3.54
N ILE A 41 5.87 -13.11 2.97
CA ILE A 41 6.99 -13.83 3.57
C ILE A 41 7.35 -13.21 4.92
N ASP A 42 7.51 -11.88 4.98
CA ASP A 42 7.83 -11.18 6.22
C ASP A 42 6.72 -11.34 7.28
N TRP A 43 5.46 -11.37 6.86
CA TRP A 43 4.35 -11.62 7.76
C TRP A 43 4.41 -13.03 8.36
N VAL A 44 4.53 -14.06 7.51
CA VAL A 44 4.45 -15.46 7.95
C VAL A 44 5.70 -15.87 8.72
N GLU A 45 6.89 -15.53 8.20
CA GLU A 45 8.15 -16.06 8.72
C GLU A 45 8.73 -15.19 9.84
N LYS A 46 8.45 -13.88 9.84
CA LYS A 46 9.01 -12.92 10.81
C LYS A 46 7.96 -12.30 11.71
N SER A 47 6.69 -12.68 11.57
CA SER A 47 5.57 -12.06 12.30
C SER A 47 5.46 -10.54 12.09
N VAL A 48 5.95 -10.03 10.95
CA VAL A 48 5.88 -8.60 10.59
C VAL A 48 4.75 -8.38 9.59
N ALA A 49 3.56 -8.11 10.11
CA ALA A 49 2.40 -7.89 9.27
C ALA A 49 2.50 -6.55 8.51
N PRO A 50 2.28 -6.50 7.17
CA PRO A 50 2.56 -5.33 6.35
C PRO A 50 1.58 -4.17 6.63
N GLU A 51 1.94 -3.22 7.50
CA GLU A 51 1.04 -2.10 7.85
C GLU A 51 0.84 -1.13 6.69
N GLN A 52 1.82 -1.12 5.78
CA GLN A 52 1.82 -0.37 4.54
C GLN A 52 2.65 -1.14 3.53
N LEU A 53 2.13 -1.30 2.32
CA LEU A 53 2.91 -1.68 1.14
C LEU A 53 3.07 -0.45 0.25
N GLN A 54 4.05 -0.44 -0.64
CA GLN A 54 4.20 0.63 -1.63
C GLN A 54 3.85 0.09 -3.02
N SER A 55 2.97 0.81 -3.72
CA SER A 55 2.73 0.57 -5.14
C SER A 55 3.55 1.54 -5.98
N SER A 56 3.99 1.09 -7.15
CA SER A 56 4.77 1.88 -8.10
C SER A 56 4.21 1.77 -9.53
N LYS A 57 4.37 2.85 -10.30
CA LYS A 57 4.04 2.92 -11.72
C LYS A 57 5.33 3.03 -12.48
N MET A 58 5.51 2.18 -13.48
CA MET A 58 6.65 2.24 -14.37
C MET A 58 6.26 2.81 -15.73
N ASP A 59 7.17 3.54 -16.35
CA ASP A 59 7.07 3.90 -17.75
C ASP A 59 7.54 2.77 -18.69
N ALA A 60 7.52 3.03 -19.99
CA ALA A 60 7.98 2.07 -21.01
C ALA A 60 9.48 1.73 -20.89
N ARG A 61 10.26 2.55 -20.18
CA ARG A 61 11.70 2.35 -19.94
C ARG A 61 11.96 1.72 -18.56
N GLN A 62 10.93 1.20 -17.89
CA GLN A 62 11.03 0.60 -16.55
C GLN A 62 11.53 1.59 -15.48
N THR A 63 11.30 2.89 -15.68
CA THR A 63 11.58 3.91 -14.68
C THR A 63 10.33 4.16 -13.83
N VAL A 64 10.50 4.23 -12.52
CA VAL A 64 9.39 4.55 -11.60
C VAL A 64 9.00 6.02 -11.80
N VAL A 65 7.75 6.24 -12.23
CA VAL A 65 7.17 7.56 -12.48
C VAL A 65 6.15 8.00 -11.45
N ARG A 66 5.65 7.05 -10.64
CA ARG A 66 4.73 7.35 -9.54
C ARG A 66 4.82 6.29 -8.47
N THR A 67 4.67 6.69 -7.22
CA THR A 67 4.52 5.78 -6.07
C THR A 67 3.34 6.24 -5.21
N MET A 68 2.63 5.28 -4.61
CA MET A 68 1.61 5.55 -3.59
C MET A 68 1.69 4.51 -2.47
N PRO A 69 1.35 4.86 -1.22
CA PRO A 69 1.19 3.86 -0.18
C PRO A 69 -0.12 3.10 -0.38
N LEU A 70 -0.06 1.78 -0.28
CA LEU A 70 -1.21 0.92 -0.11
C LEU A 70 -1.58 0.85 1.37
N CYS A 71 -2.76 1.35 1.68
CA CYS A 71 -3.28 1.41 3.03
C CYS A 71 -4.15 0.20 3.32
N VAL A 72 -4.01 -0.35 4.53
CA VAL A 72 -4.92 -1.39 5.01
C VAL A 72 -6.33 -0.81 5.12
N TYR A 73 -7.28 -1.43 4.43
CA TYR A 73 -8.69 -1.06 4.46
C TYR A 73 -9.22 -1.02 5.92
N PRO A 74 -10.06 -0.04 6.30
CA PRO A 74 -10.76 0.95 5.46
C PRO A 74 -9.98 2.24 5.17
N LYS A 75 -8.68 2.30 5.50
CA LYS A 75 -7.88 3.49 5.21
C LYS A 75 -7.61 3.60 3.71
N PHE A 76 -7.40 4.83 3.24
CA PHE A 76 -7.00 5.15 1.87
C PHE A 76 -5.83 6.14 1.86
N PRO A 77 -5.01 6.18 0.79
CA PRO A 77 -3.94 7.16 0.66
C PRO A 77 -4.53 8.56 0.43
N LYS A 78 -4.39 9.43 1.42
CA LYS A 78 -4.82 10.83 1.36
C LYS A 78 -3.61 11.71 1.13
N TYR A 79 -3.65 12.51 0.06
CA TYR A 79 -2.60 13.50 -0.24
C TYR A 79 -2.53 14.53 0.89
N SER A 80 -1.32 14.86 1.31
CA SER A 80 -1.06 15.80 2.41
C SER A 80 -1.46 17.25 2.09
N GLY A 81 -1.62 17.57 0.80
CA GLY A 81 -1.84 18.93 0.31
C GLY A 81 -0.55 19.62 -0.15
N SER A 82 0.62 19.01 0.05
CA SER A 82 1.91 19.57 -0.34
C SER A 82 2.95 18.51 -0.74
N GLY A 83 3.99 18.95 -1.46
CA GLY A 83 5.01 18.07 -2.01
C GLY A 83 4.67 17.54 -3.40
N ASP A 84 5.44 16.56 -3.87
CA ASP A 84 5.27 15.97 -5.19
C ASP A 84 4.22 14.83 -5.13
N ALA A 85 3.09 15.02 -5.79
CA ALA A 85 2.01 14.04 -5.87
C ALA A 85 2.41 12.73 -6.60
N SER A 86 3.58 12.69 -7.24
CA SER A 86 4.14 11.46 -7.78
C SER A 86 4.82 10.58 -6.72
N LEU A 87 5.07 11.09 -5.51
CA LEU A 87 5.81 10.39 -4.45
C LEU A 87 4.90 9.89 -3.33
N ALA A 88 5.11 8.65 -2.90
CA ALA A 88 4.37 8.05 -1.79
C ALA A 88 4.50 8.84 -0.49
N ALA A 89 5.63 9.53 -0.28
CA ALA A 89 5.90 10.37 0.88
C ALA A 89 4.94 11.58 1.03
N SER A 90 4.27 11.98 -0.06
CA SER A 90 3.26 13.05 -0.05
C SER A 90 1.86 12.55 0.37
N TYR A 91 1.72 11.30 0.77
CA TYR A 91 0.46 10.70 1.17
C TYR A 91 0.52 10.13 2.59
N SER A 92 -0.62 10.12 3.28
CA SER A 92 -0.80 9.41 4.55
C SER A 92 -2.05 8.55 4.50
N CYS A 93 -2.03 7.41 5.20
CA CYS A 93 -3.19 6.54 5.29
C CYS A 93 -4.23 7.11 6.27
N ALA A 94 -5.37 7.54 5.74
CA ALA A 94 -6.45 8.15 6.51
C ALA A 94 -7.76 7.37 6.39
N THR A 95 -8.58 7.41 7.43
CA THR A 95 -10.02 7.14 7.33
C THR A 95 -10.73 8.47 7.10
N ASN A 96 -11.86 8.45 6.37
CA ASN A 96 -12.66 9.65 6.16
C ASN A 96 -13.35 10.10 7.47
#